data_AF-A0A1Z1SUB4-F1
#
_entry.id   AF-A0A1Z1SUB4-F1
#
_cell.length_a   1.000
_cell.length_b   1.000
_cell.length_c   1.000
_cell.angle_alpha   90.00
_cell.angle_beta   90.00
_cell.angle_gamma   90.00
#
_symmetry.space_group_name_H-M   'P 1'
#
loop_
_entity.id
_entity.type
_entity.pdbx_description
1 polymer ?
#
loop_
_entity_poly.entity_id
_entity_poly.type
_entity_poly.pdbx_seq_one_letter_code
_entity_poly.pdbx_strand_id
1 'polypeptide(L)'
;MKNFFKISLIASTVLVLSACDQLDLDNKKDKFYYSNPSEKSMSFVVDDKTYQVEPGKSGYLTLSPGEHSLQDSAGNKSTFMVYENNNGGILNPDNFMYYRLSEVYAVQGKGDRFKPTEYKVVINGYQLEMPLQSTNATLIDGNVFKCTYTLGEPFPSEIKSHNKNEMGNIKTKCFDKPELIQYIMTDYGQDLKPLSPQDEYNDTVNLALDYSLPQPQFTDPDIQAEAENWVALLDQIKESNDPNIHKQLKTPLHEAINKLSKADSERAVKNSVEDNKYYNSFIHQASQYQSYGILPRD
;
A
#
# COMPACT_ATOMS: atom_id res chain seq x y z
N MET A 1 52.29 20.02 48.39
CA MET A 1 53.38 19.48 47.56
C MET A 1 53.28 17.96 47.51
N LYS A 2 52.85 17.40 46.37
CA LYS A 2 53.36 16.17 45.73
C LYS A 2 52.50 15.90 44.49
N ASN A 3 53.10 16.09 43.32
CA ASN A 3 52.54 15.73 42.01
C ASN A 3 52.45 14.21 41.88
N PHE A 4 51.39 13.72 41.23
CA PHE A 4 51.44 12.53 40.38
C PHE A 4 50.65 12.75 39.08
N PHE A 5 51.18 12.18 38.02
CA PHE A 5 50.98 12.49 36.61
C PHE A 5 50.28 11.31 35.91
N LYS A 6 49.44 11.59 34.89
CA LYS A 6 48.92 10.70 33.81
C LYS A 6 47.91 9.61 34.27
N ILE A 7 46.83 9.30 33.55
CA ILE A 7 46.79 8.78 32.18
C ILE A 7 45.43 9.13 31.53
N SER A 8 45.49 9.48 30.25
CA SER A 8 44.38 9.68 29.33
C SER A 8 43.59 8.38 29.12
N LEU A 9 42.27 8.41 29.28
CA LEU A 9 41.37 7.41 28.72
C LEU A 9 40.40 8.13 27.79
N ILE A 10 40.69 8.08 26.49
CA ILE A 10 39.79 8.52 25.43
C ILE A 10 38.67 7.48 25.38
N ALA A 11 37.56 7.78 26.05
CA ALA A 11 36.32 7.03 25.84
C ALA A 11 35.79 7.43 24.48
N SER A 12 36.02 6.58 23.48
CA SER A 12 35.40 6.67 22.16
C SER A 12 33.90 6.81 22.31
N THR A 13 33.41 8.02 22.07
CA THR A 13 31.98 8.30 21.97
C THR A 13 31.49 7.59 20.71
N VAL A 14 30.83 6.45 20.89
CA VAL A 14 30.04 5.84 19.81
C VAL A 14 28.94 6.84 19.51
N LEU A 15 29.11 7.59 18.43
CA LEU A 15 28.07 8.38 17.80
C LEU A 15 26.99 7.40 17.35
N VAL A 16 26.01 7.15 18.21
CA VAL A 16 24.72 6.63 17.78
C VAL A 16 24.16 7.72 16.87
N LEU A 17 24.20 7.48 15.56
CA LEU A 17 23.52 8.28 14.56
C LEU A 17 22.03 8.22 14.88
N SER A 18 21.59 9.16 15.72
CA SER A 18 20.20 9.49 15.90
C SER A 18 19.74 10.07 14.57
N ALA A 19 18.69 9.45 14.03
CA ALA A 19 18.06 9.81 12.77
C ALA A 19 17.75 11.31 12.74
N CYS A 20 18.50 12.04 11.91
CA CYS A 20 18.20 13.40 11.48
C CYS A 20 18.11 13.38 9.95
N ASP A 21 17.09 12.69 9.42
CA ASP A 21 16.58 12.93 8.06
C ASP A 21 15.14 13.41 8.19
N GLN A 22 15.00 14.63 8.71
CA GLN A 22 13.74 15.36 8.76
C GLN A 22 13.76 16.45 7.69
N LEU A 23 13.97 16.05 6.42
CA LEU A 23 13.91 16.93 5.25
C LEU A 23 13.32 16.20 4.03
N ASP A 24 12.23 15.46 4.20
CA ASP A 24 11.21 15.28 3.15
C ASP A 24 9.95 14.66 3.78
N LEU A 25 9.13 15.47 4.48
CA LEU A 25 7.96 14.98 5.22
C LEU A 25 6.79 14.59 4.30
N ASP A 26 6.76 15.08 3.05
CA ASP A 26 5.64 14.84 2.13
C ASP A 26 5.94 13.81 1.02
N ASN A 27 7.22 13.53 0.74
CA ASN A 27 7.59 12.57 -0.30
C ASN A 27 7.65 11.14 0.26
N LYS A 28 6.71 10.31 -0.21
CA LYS A 28 6.60 8.88 0.12
C LYS A 28 7.24 7.98 -0.93
N LYS A 29 7.65 8.54 -2.06
CA LYS A 29 8.38 7.82 -3.10
C LYS A 29 9.56 7.10 -2.47
N ASP A 30 9.76 5.85 -2.87
CA ASP A 30 10.86 4.99 -2.46
C ASP A 30 10.85 4.59 -0.96
N LYS A 31 9.90 5.08 -0.14
CA LYS A 31 9.82 4.75 1.31
C LYS A 31 8.92 3.54 1.55
N PHE A 32 9.52 2.48 2.07
CA PHE A 32 8.84 1.24 2.41
C PHE A 32 8.79 1.07 3.92
N TYR A 33 7.59 1.19 4.46
CA TYR A 33 7.32 1.08 5.89
C TYR A 33 7.23 -0.38 6.32
N TYR A 34 7.43 -0.63 7.61
CA TYR A 34 7.23 -1.92 8.25
C TYR A 34 6.84 -1.70 9.71
N SER A 35 6.16 -2.67 10.31
CA SER A 35 5.85 -2.67 11.73
C SER A 35 5.81 -4.08 12.29
N ASN A 36 6.08 -4.18 13.60
CA ASN A 36 5.90 -5.39 14.38
C ASN A 36 4.70 -5.22 15.33
N PRO A 37 3.49 -5.58 14.90
CA PRO A 37 2.31 -5.51 15.76
C PRO A 37 2.22 -6.64 16.79
N SER A 38 3.22 -7.52 16.87
CA SER A 38 3.22 -8.67 17.77
C SER A 38 3.96 -8.38 19.10
N GLU A 39 3.79 -9.29 20.06
CA GLU A 39 4.48 -9.26 21.37
C GLU A 39 5.91 -9.83 21.34
N LYS A 40 6.38 -10.30 20.17
CA LYS A 40 7.71 -10.91 20.00
C LYS A 40 8.53 -10.10 19.01
N SER A 41 9.84 -10.00 19.22
CA SER A 41 10.72 -9.36 18.23
C SER A 41 10.63 -10.12 16.89
N MET A 42 10.60 -9.38 15.78
CA MET A 42 10.61 -9.92 14.42
C MET A 42 11.91 -9.55 13.71
N SER A 43 12.29 -10.37 12.73
CA SER A 43 13.44 -10.08 11.89
C SER A 43 13.17 -10.44 10.45
N PHE A 44 13.69 -9.64 9.53
CA PHE A 44 13.61 -9.91 8.09
C PHE A 44 14.87 -9.38 7.39
N VAL A 45 15.09 -9.78 6.15
CA VAL A 45 16.25 -9.34 5.35
C VAL A 45 15.77 -8.66 4.09
N VAL A 46 16.34 -7.50 3.76
CA VAL A 46 16.15 -6.84 2.46
C VAL A 46 17.53 -6.58 1.86
N ASP A 47 17.78 -7.11 0.67
CA ASP A 47 19.06 -7.01 -0.04
C ASP A 47 20.28 -7.29 0.85
N ASP A 48 20.27 -8.46 1.48
CA ASP A 48 21.30 -8.95 2.39
C ASP A 48 21.49 -8.12 3.69
N LYS A 49 20.66 -7.10 3.92
CA LYS A 49 20.62 -6.33 5.17
C LYS A 49 19.52 -6.83 6.09
N THR A 50 19.92 -7.25 7.28
CA THR A 50 18.99 -7.68 8.34
C THR A 50 18.38 -6.50 9.08
N TYR A 51 17.07 -6.57 9.28
CA TYR A 51 16.28 -5.67 10.09
C TYR A 51 15.73 -6.43 11.30
N GLN A 52 15.92 -5.86 12.48
CA GLN A 52 15.37 -6.37 13.74
C GLN A 52 14.37 -5.34 14.24
N VAL A 53 13.14 -5.77 14.53
CA VAL A 53 12.06 -4.88 14.93
C VAL A 53 11.48 -5.38 16.24
N GLU A 54 11.65 -4.58 17.29
CA GLU A 54 11.11 -4.88 18.61
C GLU A 54 9.57 -4.84 18.62
N PRO A 55 8.92 -5.52 19.59
CA PRO A 55 7.46 -5.48 19.76
C PRO A 55 6.89 -4.06 19.76
N GLY A 56 5.81 -3.86 19.00
CA GLY A 56 5.10 -2.58 18.88
C GLY A 56 5.92 -1.46 18.23
N LYS A 57 7.02 -1.78 17.53
CA LYS A 57 7.82 -0.79 16.80
C LYS A 57 7.54 -0.83 15.31
N SER A 58 7.63 0.34 14.71
CA SER A 58 7.57 0.55 13.27
C SER A 58 8.79 1.32 12.78
N GLY A 59 9.01 1.27 11.48
CA GLY A 59 10.08 2.00 10.82
C GLY A 59 9.83 2.05 9.32
N TYR A 60 10.82 2.56 8.60
CA TYR A 60 10.86 2.49 7.16
C TYR A 60 12.29 2.32 6.68
N LEU A 61 12.41 1.82 5.46
CA LEU A 61 13.64 1.80 4.69
C LEU A 61 13.37 2.42 3.32
N THR A 62 14.43 2.83 2.62
CA THR A 62 14.33 3.36 1.27
C THR A 62 14.85 2.33 0.28
N LEU A 63 14.09 2.05 -0.78
CA LEU A 63 14.51 1.21 -1.90
C LEU A 63 14.58 2.05 -3.16
N SER A 64 15.74 2.04 -3.82
CA SER A 64 15.87 2.62 -5.15
C SER A 64 15.04 1.85 -6.18
N PRO A 65 14.65 2.44 -7.31
CA PRO A 65 14.09 1.66 -8.42
C PRO A 65 15.05 0.55 -8.89
N GLY A 66 14.55 -0.67 -9.05
CA GLY A 66 15.36 -1.86 -9.37
C GLY A 66 14.73 -3.15 -8.83
N GLU A 67 15.44 -4.26 -9.02
CA GLU A 67 15.08 -5.55 -8.42
C GLU A 67 15.62 -5.62 -6.99
N HIS A 68 14.78 -6.13 -6.08
CA HIS A 68 15.07 -6.29 -4.66
C HIS A 68 14.69 -7.69 -4.19
N SER A 69 15.25 -8.08 -3.05
CA SER A 69 14.87 -9.32 -2.37
C SER A 69 14.38 -9.08 -0.96
N LEU A 70 13.36 -9.84 -0.56
CA LEU A 70 12.81 -9.85 0.79
C LEU A 70 12.86 -11.29 1.33
N GLN A 71 13.43 -11.46 2.51
CA GLN A 71 13.43 -12.72 3.25
C GLN A 71 12.62 -12.57 4.54
N ASP A 72 11.67 -13.47 4.77
CA ASP A 72 10.86 -13.50 5.99
C ASP A 72 11.61 -14.09 7.20
N SER A 73 10.96 -14.09 8.35
CA SER A 73 11.52 -14.64 9.60
C SER A 73 11.72 -16.17 9.57
N ALA A 74 11.04 -16.87 8.66
CA ALA A 74 11.19 -18.31 8.43
C ALA A 74 12.33 -18.63 7.44
N GLY A 75 12.92 -17.62 6.81
CA GLY A 75 13.99 -17.76 5.84
C GLY A 75 13.51 -17.91 4.38
N ASN A 76 12.21 -17.80 4.11
CA ASN A 76 11.69 -17.84 2.74
C ASN A 76 12.08 -16.55 2.03
N LYS A 77 12.71 -16.68 0.85
CA LYS A 77 13.16 -15.54 0.04
C LYS A 77 12.22 -15.33 -1.14
N SER A 78 11.88 -14.08 -1.38
CA SER A 78 11.12 -13.60 -2.55
C SER A 78 11.88 -12.45 -3.21
N THR A 79 11.64 -12.26 -4.50
CA THR A 79 12.16 -11.13 -5.27
C THR A 79 11.01 -10.27 -5.78
N PHE A 80 11.27 -8.99 -5.97
CA PHE A 80 10.28 -8.05 -6.49
C PHE A 80 10.96 -6.88 -7.18
N MET A 81 10.25 -6.28 -8.13
CA MET A 81 10.65 -5.06 -8.79
C MET A 81 10.08 -3.85 -8.05
N VAL A 82 10.88 -2.79 -7.94
CA VAL A 82 10.47 -1.43 -7.61
C VAL A 82 10.63 -0.59 -8.86
N TYR A 83 9.54 -0.02 -9.39
CA TYR A 83 9.56 0.81 -10.59
C TYR A 83 9.73 2.29 -10.25
N GLU A 84 10.13 3.09 -11.24
CA GLU A 84 10.33 4.53 -11.09
C GLU A 84 9.04 5.28 -10.67
N ASN A 85 7.87 4.78 -11.03
CA ASN A 85 6.56 5.36 -10.66
C ASN A 85 6.04 4.90 -9.28
N ASN A 86 6.85 4.25 -8.44
CA ASN A 86 6.42 3.82 -7.12
C ASN A 86 6.11 5.02 -6.19
N ASN A 87 5.23 4.80 -5.22
CA ASN A 87 4.97 5.73 -4.11
C ASN A 87 5.29 5.06 -2.76
N GLY A 88 6.34 4.24 -2.74
CA GLY A 88 6.68 3.43 -1.58
C GLY A 88 5.66 2.33 -1.29
N GLY A 89 5.54 1.94 -0.03
CA GLY A 89 4.60 0.89 0.38
C GLY A 89 4.83 0.38 1.79
N ILE A 90 4.35 -0.82 2.07
CA ILE A 90 4.64 -1.55 3.31
C ILE A 90 5.25 -2.91 2.95
N LEU A 91 6.36 -3.26 3.61
CA LEU A 91 6.93 -4.61 3.61
C LEU A 91 6.38 -5.36 4.82
N ASN A 92 5.76 -6.50 4.55
CA ASN A 92 5.04 -7.29 5.54
C ASN A 92 5.48 -8.76 5.48
N PRO A 93 6.75 -9.06 5.82
CA PRO A 93 7.34 -10.39 5.67
C PRO A 93 6.57 -11.49 6.41
N ASP A 94 5.97 -11.16 7.56
CA ASP A 94 5.26 -12.13 8.41
C ASP A 94 3.73 -12.08 8.24
N ASN A 95 3.23 -11.45 7.17
CA ASN A 95 1.80 -11.39 6.80
C ASN A 95 0.87 -10.90 7.92
N PHE A 96 1.30 -9.89 8.68
CA PHE A 96 0.43 -9.20 9.63
C PHE A 96 -0.71 -8.45 8.92
N MET A 97 -1.80 -8.20 9.64
CA MET A 97 -2.91 -7.40 9.13
C MET A 97 -2.56 -5.91 9.14
N TYR A 98 -2.75 -5.28 7.98
CA TYR A 98 -2.68 -3.83 7.78
C TYR A 98 -4.00 -3.29 7.29
N TYR A 99 -4.28 -2.05 7.65
CA TYR A 99 -5.55 -1.41 7.36
C TYR A 99 -5.38 -0.02 6.77
N ARG A 100 -6.34 0.37 5.93
CA ARG A 100 -6.48 1.72 5.40
C ARG A 100 -7.86 2.25 5.76
N LEU A 101 -7.90 3.20 6.68
CA LEU A 101 -9.12 3.93 7.01
C LEU A 101 -9.18 5.24 6.22
N SER A 102 -10.37 5.60 5.75
CA SER A 102 -10.63 6.90 5.12
C SER A 102 -11.50 7.78 5.99
N GLU A 103 -11.12 9.03 6.19
CA GLU A 103 -11.86 10.01 6.97
C GLU A 103 -12.17 11.27 6.18
N VAL A 104 -13.34 11.85 6.49
CA VAL A 104 -13.82 13.08 5.86
C VAL A 104 -13.39 14.27 6.70
N TYR A 105 -12.56 15.13 6.11
CA TYR A 105 -12.23 16.43 6.64
C TYR A 105 -13.01 17.47 5.86
N ALA A 106 -14.01 18.09 6.46
CA ALA A 106 -14.86 19.05 5.75
C ALA A 106 -15.15 20.29 6.58
N VAL A 107 -15.38 21.41 5.88
CA VAL A 107 -15.94 22.62 6.49
C VAL A 107 -17.29 22.25 7.10
N GLN A 108 -17.62 22.85 8.25
CA GLN A 108 -18.87 22.61 8.95
C GLN A 108 -20.09 22.66 8.00
N GLY A 109 -20.92 21.62 8.04
CA GLY A 109 -22.10 21.49 7.18
C GLY A 109 -21.82 21.07 5.73
N LYS A 110 -20.59 20.68 5.40
CA LYS A 110 -20.20 20.19 4.05
C LYS A 110 -19.80 18.71 4.02
N GLY A 111 -19.80 18.02 5.16
CA GLY A 111 -19.41 16.61 5.29
C GLY A 111 -20.16 15.67 4.34
N ASP A 112 -21.48 15.81 4.22
CA ASP A 112 -22.35 14.92 3.43
C ASP A 112 -22.02 14.86 1.93
N ARG A 113 -21.17 15.79 1.44
CA ARG A 113 -20.67 15.81 0.07
C ARG A 113 -19.59 14.77 -0.19
N PHE A 114 -18.97 14.25 0.86
CA PHE A 114 -17.88 13.29 0.80
C PHE A 114 -18.37 11.97 1.35
N LYS A 115 -18.48 10.96 0.48
CA LYS A 115 -18.99 9.63 0.81
C LYS A 115 -17.93 8.60 0.48
N PRO A 116 -16.96 8.34 1.38
CA PRO A 116 -16.02 7.26 1.16
C PRO A 116 -16.78 5.93 1.07
N THR A 117 -16.31 5.03 0.22
CA THR A 117 -16.91 3.69 0.09
C THR A 117 -16.77 2.94 1.40
N GLU A 118 -17.87 2.38 1.90
CA GLU A 118 -17.88 1.51 3.07
C GLU A 118 -17.62 0.06 2.65
N TYR A 119 -16.92 -0.66 3.50
CA TYR A 119 -16.59 -2.07 3.32
C TYR A 119 -16.98 -2.85 4.57
N LYS A 120 -17.44 -4.08 4.36
CA LYS A 120 -17.58 -5.04 5.46
C LYS A 120 -16.21 -5.59 5.81
N VAL A 121 -15.88 -5.57 7.09
CA VAL A 121 -14.61 -6.05 7.61
C VAL A 121 -14.83 -6.67 8.98
N VAL A 122 -14.20 -7.81 9.22
CA VAL A 122 -14.12 -8.43 10.53
C VAL A 122 -12.77 -8.10 11.13
N ILE A 123 -12.77 -7.61 12.37
CA ILE A 123 -11.57 -7.37 13.18
C ILE A 123 -11.80 -8.01 14.54
N ASN A 124 -10.92 -8.90 14.95
CA ASN A 124 -11.08 -9.63 16.21
C ASN A 124 -12.47 -10.27 16.39
N GLY A 125 -13.05 -10.81 15.31
CA GLY A 125 -14.41 -11.37 15.31
C GLY A 125 -15.56 -10.35 15.30
N TYR A 126 -15.29 -9.04 15.43
CA TYR A 126 -16.31 -7.99 15.28
C TYR A 126 -16.55 -7.64 13.83
N GLN A 127 -17.80 -7.73 13.39
CA GLN A 127 -18.20 -7.26 12.06
C GLN A 127 -18.44 -5.75 12.08
N LEU A 128 -17.71 -5.03 11.23
CA LEU A 128 -17.81 -3.58 11.03
C LEU A 128 -18.22 -3.29 9.57
N GLU A 129 -18.89 -2.17 9.38
CA GLU A 129 -19.19 -1.59 8.06
C GLU A 129 -18.81 -0.11 8.09
N MET A 130 -17.65 0.20 7.50
CA MET A 130 -17.03 1.52 7.56
C MET A 130 -16.02 1.68 6.41
N PRO A 131 -15.46 2.88 6.13
CA PRO A 131 -14.54 3.08 4.99
C PRO A 131 -13.12 2.57 5.27
N LEU A 132 -13.03 1.28 5.60
CA LEU A 132 -11.86 0.58 6.07
C LEU A 132 -11.55 -0.60 5.16
N GLN A 133 -10.34 -0.59 4.61
CA GLN A 133 -9.81 -1.74 3.87
C GLN A 133 -8.74 -2.47 4.67
N SER A 134 -8.59 -3.75 4.40
CA SER A 134 -7.69 -4.65 5.12
C SER A 134 -6.94 -5.57 4.16
N THR A 135 -5.66 -5.78 4.44
CA THR A 135 -4.80 -6.69 3.68
C THR A 135 -3.71 -7.28 4.57
N ASN A 136 -3.22 -8.46 4.22
CA ASN A 136 -2.07 -9.10 4.84
C ASN A 136 -0.99 -9.49 3.81
N ALA A 137 -1.06 -8.90 2.62
CA ALA A 137 -0.10 -9.17 1.55
C ALA A 137 1.33 -8.89 2.01
N THR A 138 2.28 -9.69 1.55
CA THR A 138 3.71 -9.54 1.86
C THR A 138 4.28 -8.22 1.36
N LEU A 139 3.82 -7.79 0.18
CA LEU A 139 4.19 -6.54 -0.46
C LEU A 139 2.91 -5.71 -0.66
N ILE A 140 2.83 -4.58 0.03
CA ILE A 140 1.68 -3.67 -0.02
C ILE A 140 2.09 -2.42 -0.78
N ASP A 141 1.66 -2.32 -2.04
CA ASP A 141 2.01 -1.23 -2.93
C ASP A 141 1.35 0.10 -2.50
N GLY A 142 2.17 1.14 -2.28
CA GLY A 142 1.70 2.50 -2.01
C GLY A 142 0.86 3.09 -3.16
N ASN A 143 1.03 2.61 -4.39
CA ASN A 143 0.21 3.00 -5.55
C ASN A 143 -1.20 2.42 -5.50
N VAL A 144 -1.48 1.40 -4.69
CA VAL A 144 -2.82 0.83 -4.53
C VAL A 144 -3.38 1.14 -3.16
N PHE A 145 -2.58 0.93 -2.11
CA PHE A 145 -2.96 1.20 -0.74
C PHE A 145 -3.04 2.71 -0.45
N LYS A 146 -2.31 3.59 -1.14
CA LYS A 146 -2.52 5.06 -1.20
C LYS A 146 -2.90 5.73 0.13
N CYS A 147 -2.07 5.60 1.15
CA CYS A 147 -2.28 6.28 2.42
C CYS A 147 -1.78 7.73 2.39
N THR A 148 -2.60 8.67 2.87
CA THR A 148 -2.23 10.08 3.09
C THR A 148 -1.38 10.24 4.35
N TYR A 149 -1.60 9.42 5.37
CA TYR A 149 -0.78 9.36 6.59
C TYR A 149 -0.24 7.95 6.75
N THR A 150 1.04 7.82 7.05
CA THR A 150 1.72 6.51 7.09
C THR A 150 1.61 5.85 8.47
N LEU A 151 2.24 4.68 8.63
CA LEU A 151 2.25 3.95 9.90
C LEU A 151 2.89 4.80 11.00
N GLY A 152 2.23 4.87 12.17
CA GLY A 152 2.68 5.67 13.31
C GLY A 152 2.45 7.18 13.18
N GLU A 153 2.00 7.68 12.03
CA GLU A 153 1.58 9.07 11.87
C GLU A 153 0.10 9.22 12.27
N PRO A 154 -0.27 10.12 13.19
CA PRO A 154 -1.66 10.29 13.59
C PRO A 154 -2.47 10.96 12.48
N PHE A 155 -3.78 10.67 12.44
CA PHE A 155 -4.71 11.57 11.75
C PHE A 155 -4.65 12.96 12.42
N PRO A 156 -4.50 14.06 11.67
CA PRO A 156 -4.51 15.38 12.27
C PRO A 156 -5.93 15.74 12.72
N SER A 157 -6.06 16.60 13.73
CA SER A 157 -7.39 17.09 14.15
C SER A 157 -8.02 18.04 13.11
N GLU A 158 -7.20 18.69 12.30
CA GLU A 158 -7.62 19.58 11.22
C GLU A 158 -6.64 19.53 10.04
N ILE A 159 -7.15 19.79 8.83
CA ILE A 159 -6.30 19.97 7.65
C ILE A 159 -6.38 21.41 7.15
N LYS A 160 -5.25 21.91 6.64
CA LYS A 160 -5.19 23.23 6.01
C LYS A 160 -5.32 23.09 4.50
N SER A 161 -6.15 23.93 3.88
CA SER A 161 -6.21 24.06 2.43
C SER A 161 -5.70 25.44 1.99
N HIS A 162 -4.87 25.46 0.96
CA HIS A 162 -4.46 26.68 0.26
C HIS A 162 -5.52 27.15 -0.75
N ASN A 163 -6.49 26.30 -1.09
CA ASN A 163 -7.61 26.63 -1.95
C ASN A 163 -8.81 27.07 -1.11
N LYS A 164 -9.11 28.38 -1.13
CA LYS A 164 -10.24 28.96 -0.39
C LYS A 164 -11.61 28.41 -0.79
N ASN A 165 -11.71 27.72 -1.93
CA ASN A 165 -12.94 27.09 -2.40
C ASN A 165 -13.02 25.59 -2.03
N GLU A 166 -11.96 25.00 -1.47
CA GLU A 166 -11.99 23.60 -1.02
C GLU A 166 -12.89 23.49 0.21
N MET A 167 -13.98 22.72 0.05
CA MET A 167 -14.99 22.55 1.11
C MET A 167 -14.73 21.33 2.00
N GLY A 168 -13.69 20.57 1.67
CA GLY A 168 -13.29 19.36 2.37
C GLY A 168 -12.51 18.41 1.47
N ASN A 169 -12.01 17.34 2.06
CA ASN A 169 -11.25 16.29 1.41
C ASN A 169 -11.40 14.97 2.18
N ILE A 170 -11.18 13.85 1.49
CA ILE A 170 -11.05 12.54 2.14
C ILE A 170 -9.57 12.26 2.33
N LYS A 171 -9.16 11.99 3.57
CA LYS A 171 -7.79 11.58 3.89
C LYS A 171 -7.77 10.13 4.32
N THR A 172 -6.69 9.45 3.97
CA THR A 172 -6.50 8.04 4.28
C THR A 172 -5.32 7.86 5.21
N LYS A 173 -5.41 6.93 6.16
CA LYS A 173 -4.28 6.56 7.02
C LYS A 173 -4.05 5.06 6.98
N CYS A 174 -2.78 4.68 6.94
CA CYS A 174 -2.32 3.31 7.13
C CYS A 174 -2.22 3.00 8.62
N PHE A 175 -2.69 1.81 9.00
CA PHE A 175 -2.61 1.30 10.36
C PHE A 175 -2.05 -0.11 10.37
N ASP A 176 -1.25 -0.43 11.38
CA ASP A 176 -1.15 -1.80 11.86
C ASP A 176 -2.35 -2.12 12.77
N LYS A 177 -2.53 -3.39 13.13
CA LYS A 177 -3.70 -3.82 13.90
C LYS A 177 -3.81 -3.15 15.29
N PRO A 178 -2.76 -3.12 16.14
CA PRO A 178 -2.83 -2.42 17.43
C PRO A 178 -3.14 -0.93 17.29
N GLU A 179 -2.52 -0.24 16.33
CA GLU A 179 -2.77 1.17 16.06
C GLU A 179 -4.24 1.42 15.69
N LEU A 180 -4.81 0.58 14.83
CA LEU A 180 -6.21 0.69 14.44
C LEU A 180 -7.16 0.45 15.63
N ILE A 181 -6.94 -0.59 16.42
CA ILE A 181 -7.80 -0.91 17.58
C ILE A 181 -7.79 0.27 18.57
N GLN A 182 -6.61 0.84 18.83
CA GLN A 182 -6.50 2.01 19.69
C GLN A 182 -7.24 3.22 19.11
N TYR A 183 -7.15 3.42 17.80
CA TYR A 183 -7.86 4.50 17.11
C TYR A 183 -9.39 4.34 17.19
N ILE A 184 -9.92 3.16 16.86
CA ILE A 184 -11.36 2.88 16.95
C ILE A 184 -11.87 3.04 18.39
N MET A 185 -11.09 2.60 19.39
CA MET A 185 -11.45 2.80 20.79
C MET A 185 -11.50 4.29 21.17
N THR A 186 -10.55 5.09 20.69
CA THR A 186 -10.40 6.50 21.08
C THR A 186 -11.40 7.40 20.36
N ASP A 187 -11.54 7.23 19.05
CA ASP A 187 -12.27 8.15 18.17
C ASP A 187 -13.71 7.69 17.90
N TYR A 188 -13.99 6.38 17.97
CA TYR A 188 -15.32 5.81 17.76
C TYR A 188 -15.94 5.23 19.04
N GLY A 189 -15.18 5.17 20.15
CA GLY A 189 -15.67 4.68 21.44
C GLY A 189 -15.97 3.18 21.46
N GLN A 190 -15.42 2.41 20.51
CA GLN A 190 -15.68 0.97 20.40
C GLN A 190 -14.43 0.17 20.77
N ASP A 191 -14.52 -0.62 21.83
CA ASP A 191 -13.45 -1.54 22.23
C ASP A 191 -13.50 -2.81 21.37
N LEU A 192 -12.50 -3.00 20.50
CA LEU A 192 -12.37 -4.16 19.62
C LEU A 192 -11.44 -5.24 20.20
N LYS A 193 -11.27 -5.31 21.52
CA LYS A 193 -10.56 -6.43 22.15
C LYS A 193 -11.23 -7.77 21.84
N PRO A 194 -10.46 -8.82 21.52
CA PRO A 194 -11.00 -10.15 21.24
C PRO A 194 -11.90 -10.65 22.39
N LEU A 195 -13.06 -11.22 22.04
CA LEU A 195 -13.97 -11.82 23.01
C LEU A 195 -13.48 -13.20 23.49
N SER A 196 -12.70 -13.88 22.67
CA SER A 196 -12.04 -15.15 22.96
C SER A 196 -10.64 -15.20 22.33
N PRO A 197 -9.75 -16.12 22.77
CA PRO A 197 -8.45 -16.32 22.12
C PRO A 197 -8.55 -16.67 20.63
N GLN A 198 -9.64 -17.32 20.21
CA GLN A 198 -9.88 -17.65 18.81
C GLN A 198 -10.19 -16.41 17.97
N ASP A 199 -10.81 -15.40 18.58
CA ASP A 199 -11.17 -14.17 17.89
C ASP A 199 -9.94 -13.30 17.59
N GLU A 200 -8.85 -13.42 18.35
CA GLU A 200 -7.64 -12.60 18.19
C GLU A 200 -7.04 -12.62 16.78
N TYR A 201 -7.26 -13.70 16.03
CA TYR A 201 -6.79 -13.85 14.66
C TYR A 201 -7.93 -13.93 13.63
N ASN A 202 -9.16 -13.64 14.06
CA ASN A 202 -10.34 -13.64 13.20
C ASN A 202 -10.51 -12.27 12.55
N ASP A 203 -9.64 -11.97 11.59
CA ASP A 203 -9.72 -10.79 10.74
C ASP A 203 -10.01 -11.19 9.29
N THR A 204 -10.78 -10.37 8.56
CA THR A 204 -10.97 -10.58 7.12
C THR A 204 -10.05 -9.70 6.29
N VAL A 205 -9.56 -10.23 5.17
CA VAL A 205 -8.95 -9.45 4.08
C VAL A 205 -10.05 -9.04 3.11
N ASN A 206 -10.28 -7.74 2.93
CA ASN A 206 -11.23 -7.21 1.94
C ASN A 206 -10.55 -6.49 0.77
N LEU A 207 -9.22 -6.37 0.81
CA LEU A 207 -8.37 -5.91 -0.28
C LEU A 207 -7.28 -6.96 -0.53
N ALA A 208 -7.54 -7.85 -1.49
CA ALA A 208 -6.52 -8.76 -2.01
C ALA A 208 -5.66 -7.99 -3.03
N LEU A 209 -4.34 -7.92 -2.80
CA LEU A 209 -3.41 -7.38 -3.77
C LEU A 209 -3.03 -8.49 -4.75
N ASP A 210 -3.70 -8.48 -5.90
CA ASP A 210 -3.51 -9.45 -6.96
C ASP A 210 -2.60 -8.88 -8.05
N TYR A 211 -1.39 -9.44 -8.13
CA TYR A 211 -0.37 -9.08 -9.11
C TYR A 211 -0.40 -9.98 -10.35
N SER A 212 -1.50 -10.71 -10.58
CA SER A 212 -1.68 -11.49 -11.81
C SER A 212 -2.12 -10.60 -12.98
N LEU A 213 -1.65 -10.96 -14.18
CA LEU A 213 -2.11 -10.30 -15.40
C LEU A 213 -3.57 -10.68 -15.67
N PRO A 214 -4.44 -9.69 -15.96
CA PRO A 214 -5.83 -9.98 -16.26
C PRO A 214 -5.93 -10.81 -17.55
N GLN A 215 -6.88 -11.75 -17.57
CA GLN A 215 -7.10 -12.64 -18.70
C GLN A 215 -8.33 -12.18 -19.50
N PRO A 216 -8.17 -11.69 -20.73
CA PRO A 216 -9.28 -11.21 -21.54
C PRO A 216 -10.12 -12.39 -22.05
N GLN A 217 -11.43 -12.34 -21.84
CA GLN A 217 -12.42 -13.36 -22.21
C GLN A 217 -13.71 -12.71 -22.73
N PHE A 218 -13.57 -11.79 -23.67
CA PHE A 218 -14.69 -11.11 -24.33
C PHE A 218 -15.28 -11.99 -25.43
N THR A 219 -16.61 -11.93 -25.57
CA THR A 219 -17.32 -12.65 -26.64
C THR A 219 -17.22 -11.95 -27.98
N ASP A 220 -17.07 -10.62 -27.99
CA ASP A 220 -16.88 -9.85 -29.22
C ASP A 220 -15.40 -9.93 -29.65
N PRO A 221 -15.11 -10.38 -30.89
CA PRO A 221 -13.75 -10.61 -31.34
C PRO A 221 -12.92 -9.34 -31.48
N ASP A 222 -13.54 -8.19 -31.78
CA ASP A 222 -12.82 -6.92 -31.92
C ASP A 222 -12.40 -6.41 -30.53
N ILE A 223 -13.29 -6.51 -29.54
CA ILE A 223 -13.00 -6.16 -28.13
C ILE A 223 -11.92 -7.11 -27.57
N GLN A 224 -12.05 -8.41 -27.83
CA GLN A 224 -11.07 -9.41 -27.39
C GLN A 224 -9.67 -9.09 -27.91
N ALA A 225 -9.54 -8.81 -29.21
CA ALA A 225 -8.23 -8.53 -29.83
C ALA A 225 -7.57 -7.26 -29.24
N GLU A 226 -8.33 -6.19 -29.00
CA GLU A 226 -7.78 -4.98 -28.38
C GLU A 226 -7.45 -5.18 -26.90
N ALA A 227 -8.21 -6.00 -26.18
CA ALA A 227 -7.92 -6.38 -24.79
C ALA A 227 -6.64 -7.22 -24.69
N GLU A 228 -6.46 -8.20 -25.57
CA GLU A 228 -5.22 -9.00 -25.68
C GLU A 228 -4.00 -8.12 -25.98
N ASN A 229 -4.14 -7.15 -26.88
CA ASN A 229 -3.09 -6.19 -27.19
C ASN A 229 -2.70 -5.35 -25.95
N TRP A 230 -3.68 -4.88 -25.16
CA TRP A 230 -3.37 -4.18 -23.91
C TRP A 230 -2.66 -5.09 -22.90
N VAL A 231 -3.13 -6.33 -22.73
CA VAL A 231 -2.49 -7.30 -21.81
C VAL A 231 -1.07 -7.64 -22.25
N ALA A 232 -0.79 -7.74 -23.55
CA ALA A 232 0.57 -7.95 -24.06
C ALA A 232 1.52 -6.78 -23.74
N LEU A 233 1.01 -5.54 -23.61
CA LEU A 233 1.80 -4.41 -23.12
C LEU A 233 1.99 -4.47 -21.59
N LEU A 234 0.99 -4.91 -20.84
CA LEU A 234 1.12 -5.11 -19.39
C LEU A 234 2.11 -6.24 -19.07
N ASP A 235 2.14 -7.29 -19.88
CA ASP A 235 3.09 -8.40 -19.75
C ASP A 235 4.55 -7.93 -19.93
N GLN A 236 4.79 -6.94 -20.80
CA GLN A 236 6.11 -6.32 -20.91
C GLN A 236 6.56 -5.62 -19.62
N ILE A 237 5.63 -5.11 -18.79
CA ILE A 237 5.96 -4.59 -17.47
C ILE A 237 6.43 -5.73 -16.57
N LYS A 238 5.71 -6.87 -16.59
CA LYS A 238 6.03 -8.07 -15.80
C LYS A 238 7.43 -8.60 -16.11
N GLU A 239 7.76 -8.70 -17.39
CA GLU A 239 9.00 -9.35 -17.84
C GLU A 239 10.22 -8.42 -17.82
N SER A 240 10.01 -7.09 -17.81
CA SER A 240 11.10 -6.12 -17.92
C SER A 240 11.86 -5.92 -16.61
N ASN A 241 13.19 -5.96 -16.65
CA ASN A 241 14.05 -5.55 -15.54
C ASN A 241 14.40 -4.05 -15.57
N ASP A 242 13.82 -3.28 -16.49
CA ASP A 242 14.02 -1.83 -16.55
C ASP A 242 13.03 -1.12 -15.61
N PRO A 243 13.50 -0.45 -14.54
CA PRO A 243 12.62 0.27 -13.62
C PRO A 243 11.83 1.41 -14.30
N ASN A 244 12.24 1.85 -15.49
CA ASN A 244 11.57 2.89 -16.27
C ASN A 244 10.55 2.36 -17.29
N ILE A 245 10.23 1.05 -17.29
CA ILE A 245 9.34 0.44 -18.30
C ILE A 245 7.99 1.15 -18.41
N HIS A 246 7.39 1.60 -17.30
CA HIS A 246 6.13 2.35 -17.33
C HIS A 246 6.24 3.66 -18.12
N LYS A 247 7.39 4.33 -18.10
CA LYS A 247 7.63 5.55 -18.88
C LYS A 247 7.71 5.25 -20.37
N GLN A 248 8.33 4.13 -20.74
CA GLN A 248 8.46 3.69 -22.14
C GLN A 248 7.11 3.27 -22.71
N LEU A 249 6.32 2.55 -21.92
CA LEU A 249 5.02 2.03 -22.33
C LEU A 249 3.87 3.03 -22.16
N LYS A 250 4.11 4.22 -21.59
CA LYS A 250 3.06 5.22 -21.33
C LYS A 250 2.20 5.52 -22.55
N THR A 251 2.82 5.80 -23.70
CA THR A 251 2.08 6.11 -24.94
C THR A 251 1.41 4.86 -25.53
N PRO A 252 2.11 3.72 -25.73
CA PRO A 252 1.47 2.49 -26.18
C PRO A 252 0.27 2.05 -25.33
N LEU A 253 0.38 2.10 -24.00
CA LEU A 253 -0.71 1.74 -23.08
C LEU A 253 -1.90 2.69 -23.21
N HIS A 254 -1.64 3.99 -23.35
CA HIS A 254 -2.69 4.99 -23.57
C HIS A 254 -3.40 4.79 -24.91
N GLU A 255 -2.67 4.43 -25.97
CA GLU A 255 -3.27 4.12 -27.26
C GLU A 255 -4.09 2.82 -27.22
N ALA A 256 -3.60 1.79 -26.53
CA ALA A 256 -4.30 0.51 -26.39
C ALA A 256 -5.64 0.67 -25.65
N ILE A 257 -5.67 1.36 -24.51
CA ILE A 257 -6.93 1.60 -23.77
C ILE A 257 -7.93 2.42 -24.59
N ASN A 258 -7.46 3.39 -25.38
CA ASN A 258 -8.32 4.18 -26.27
C ASN A 258 -8.93 3.32 -27.39
N LYS A 259 -8.15 2.42 -27.99
CA LYS A 259 -8.65 1.47 -29.01
C LYS A 259 -9.68 0.50 -28.42
N LEU A 260 -9.39 -0.07 -27.26
CA LEU A 260 -10.33 -0.95 -26.56
C LEU A 260 -11.63 -0.22 -26.20
N SER A 261 -11.54 1.01 -25.69
CA SER A 261 -12.71 1.85 -25.38
C SER A 261 -13.53 2.17 -26.61
N LYS A 262 -12.87 2.43 -27.74
CA LYS A 262 -13.53 2.66 -29.03
C LYS A 262 -14.27 1.41 -29.50
N ALA A 263 -13.60 0.24 -29.49
CA ALA A 263 -14.19 -1.03 -29.90
C ALA A 263 -15.45 -1.37 -29.08
N ASP A 264 -15.40 -1.17 -27.75
CA ASP A 264 -16.56 -1.35 -26.88
C ASP A 264 -17.69 -0.35 -27.21
N SER A 265 -17.36 0.94 -27.40
CA SER A 265 -18.37 1.97 -27.71
C SER A 265 -19.13 1.73 -29.01
N GLU A 266 -18.47 1.17 -30.04
CA GLU A 266 -19.09 0.84 -31.33
C GLU A 266 -20.06 -0.35 -31.21
N ARG A 267 -19.96 -1.12 -30.13
CA ARG A 267 -20.78 -2.31 -29.83
C ARG A 267 -21.73 -2.09 -28.65
N ALA A 268 -21.69 -0.94 -27.97
CA ALA A 268 -22.41 -0.67 -26.72
C ALA A 268 -23.94 -0.96 -26.77
N VAL A 269 -24.59 -0.77 -27.93
CA VAL A 269 -26.04 -1.05 -28.09
C VAL A 269 -26.35 -2.56 -28.12
N LYS A 270 -25.34 -3.40 -28.35
CA LYS A 270 -25.45 -4.87 -28.46
C LYS A 270 -24.97 -5.60 -27.21
N ASN A 271 -24.23 -4.94 -26.31
CA ASN A 271 -23.70 -5.54 -25.10
C ASN A 271 -24.82 -5.86 -24.10
N SER A 272 -24.77 -7.05 -23.50
CA SER A 272 -25.61 -7.40 -22.36
C SER A 272 -25.17 -6.64 -21.09
N VAL A 273 -25.97 -6.72 -20.04
CA VAL A 273 -25.58 -6.18 -18.72
C VAL A 273 -24.34 -6.90 -18.19
N GLU A 274 -24.26 -8.20 -18.43
CA GLU A 274 -23.16 -9.07 -18.06
C GLU A 274 -21.87 -8.68 -18.80
N ASP A 275 -21.95 -8.42 -20.10
CA ASP A 275 -20.79 -7.97 -20.90
C ASP A 275 -20.25 -6.63 -20.39
N ASN A 276 -21.14 -5.69 -20.10
CA ASN A 276 -20.76 -4.39 -19.53
C ASN A 276 -20.13 -4.52 -18.14
N LYS A 277 -20.61 -5.43 -17.30
CA LYS A 277 -20.00 -5.72 -15.99
C LYS A 277 -18.61 -6.32 -16.14
N TYR A 278 -18.46 -7.29 -17.04
CA TYR A 278 -17.17 -7.92 -17.31
C TYR A 278 -16.17 -6.91 -17.86
N TYR A 279 -16.56 -6.10 -18.84
CA TYR A 279 -15.74 -5.02 -19.39
C TYR A 279 -15.23 -4.09 -18.28
N ASN A 280 -16.13 -3.55 -17.45
CA ASN A 280 -15.74 -2.66 -16.35
C ASN A 280 -14.78 -3.33 -15.37
N SER A 281 -15.01 -4.61 -15.04
CA SER A 281 -14.11 -5.38 -14.18
C SER A 281 -12.73 -5.55 -14.80
N PHE A 282 -12.66 -5.90 -16.09
CA PHE A 282 -11.41 -6.06 -16.83
C PHE A 282 -10.64 -4.73 -16.90
N ILE A 283 -11.30 -3.62 -17.25
CA ILE A 283 -10.68 -2.28 -17.28
C ILE A 283 -10.10 -1.94 -15.90
N HIS A 284 -10.84 -2.21 -14.82
CA HIS A 284 -10.38 -1.95 -13.47
C HIS A 284 -9.13 -2.77 -13.12
N GLN A 285 -9.15 -4.09 -13.39
CA GLN A 285 -8.01 -4.97 -13.13
C GLN A 285 -6.77 -4.57 -13.94
N ALA A 286 -6.93 -4.33 -15.25
CA ALA A 286 -5.84 -3.91 -16.14
C ALA A 286 -5.26 -2.55 -15.75
N SER A 287 -6.12 -1.59 -15.40
CA SER A 287 -5.69 -0.26 -14.94
C SER A 287 -4.98 -0.32 -13.59
N GLN A 288 -5.45 -1.18 -12.67
CA GLN A 288 -4.76 -1.41 -11.40
C GLN A 288 -3.40 -2.04 -11.64
N TYR A 289 -3.31 -3.07 -12.49
CA TYR A 289 -2.04 -3.71 -12.85
C TYR A 289 -1.04 -2.70 -13.42
N GLN A 290 -1.48 -1.88 -14.38
CA GLN A 290 -0.68 -0.81 -14.96
C GLN A 290 -0.18 0.21 -13.91
N SER A 291 -0.91 0.39 -12.81
CA SER A 291 -0.59 1.36 -11.78
C SER A 291 0.42 0.87 -10.75
N TYR A 292 0.69 -0.44 -10.71
CA TYR A 292 1.62 -1.00 -9.74
C TYR A 292 2.98 -0.30 -9.82
N GLY A 293 3.47 0.13 -8.67
CA GLY A 293 4.80 0.67 -8.45
C GLY A 293 5.78 -0.40 -7.96
N ILE A 294 5.24 -1.53 -7.48
CA ILE A 294 6.00 -2.73 -7.15
C ILE A 294 5.36 -3.96 -7.76
N LEU A 295 6.16 -4.95 -8.14
CA LEU A 295 5.66 -6.20 -8.69
C LEU A 295 6.48 -7.38 -8.18
N PRO A 296 5.87 -8.38 -7.53
CA PRO A 296 6.55 -9.63 -7.19
C PRO A 296 7.14 -10.29 -8.44
N ARG A 297 8.27 -10.95 -8.28
CA ARG A 297 8.89 -11.81 -9.29
C ARG A 297 8.74 -13.26 -8.89
N ASP A 298 8.53 -14.11 -9.90
CA ASP A 298 8.44 -15.57 -9.78
C ASP A 298 9.86 -16.19 -9.72
#